data_AF-A0A936E4M4-F1
#
_entry.id   AF-A0A936E4M4-F1
#
_cell.length_a   1.000
_cell.length_b   1.000
_cell.length_c   1.000
_cell.angle_alpha   90.00
_cell.angle_beta   90.00
_cell.angle_gamma   90.00
#
_symmetry.space_group_name_H-M   'P 1'
#
loop_
_entity.id
_entity.type
_entity.pdbx_description
1 polymer ?
#
loop_
_entity_poly.entity_id
_entity_poly.type
_entity_poly.pdbx_seq_one_letter_code
_entity_poly.pdbx_strand_id
1 'polypeptide(L)'
;MPTPITPTKPFTPLAVAAHKLAATQQAVYYETHGRDLLSALPAQTNLLQRGYLAFRHTTADALAFSYAAEWLLDNFYIVQQTQRQVEEDLSPAFYQDLPKLAANTPLHNYPRIYEVARQFLLAETYQLDMERVHDFLWAYQSVTPLTTGEMWALPIMLRLVLLGSLAQAVGRLAHLEPDPAAPPLPDALQFAHSRSDTDVVANCIPSLRLLSAEDWRTFFERISEVEQTLRRDPAGVYELMDFETRDQYRKVIETLARDIEQNEVLVANTAIFLAQITARHVGHYLLGAGCPSSKPNSAIGHRGWPTCAAASPPMPPRSTWAFSMAWPCSSLCW
;
A
#
# COMPACT_ATOMS: atom_id res chain seq x y z
N MET A 1 -4.60 37.50 -11.30
CA MET A 1 -4.80 36.48 -12.35
C MET A 1 -4.09 35.23 -11.87
N PRO A 2 -4.80 34.15 -11.53
CA PRO A 2 -4.14 32.90 -11.18
C PRO A 2 -3.45 32.37 -12.43
N THR A 3 -2.16 32.08 -12.34
CA THR A 3 -1.37 31.44 -13.39
C THR A 3 -2.01 30.09 -13.74
N PRO A 4 -2.25 29.79 -15.04
CA PRO A 4 -2.69 28.46 -15.43
C PRO A 4 -1.59 27.46 -15.07
N ILE A 5 -1.96 26.43 -14.32
CA ILE A 5 -1.10 25.29 -14.00
C ILE A 5 -0.93 24.53 -15.31
N THR A 6 0.15 24.82 -16.03
CA THR A 6 0.51 24.06 -17.22
C THR A 6 0.87 22.65 -16.78
N PRO A 7 0.31 21.57 -17.35
CA PRO A 7 0.72 20.21 -17.04
C PRO A 7 2.11 19.99 -17.64
N THR A 8 3.16 20.22 -16.85
CA THR A 8 4.57 20.17 -17.27
C THR A 8 5.16 18.79 -17.02
N LYS A 9 4.48 17.74 -17.49
CA LYS A 9 5.13 16.42 -17.65
C LYS A 9 4.65 15.77 -18.94
N PRO A 10 5.55 15.34 -19.85
CA PRO A 10 5.13 14.63 -21.05
C PRO A 10 4.36 13.37 -20.66
N PHE A 11 3.29 13.05 -21.39
CA PHE A 11 2.54 11.81 -21.20
C PHE A 11 3.43 10.61 -21.52
N THR A 12 4.07 10.05 -20.49
CA THR A 12 4.80 8.81 -20.61
C THR A 12 3.81 7.67 -20.91
N PRO A 13 4.23 6.58 -21.57
CA PRO A 13 3.38 5.41 -21.75
C PRO A 13 2.79 4.89 -20.42
N LEU A 14 3.56 5.01 -19.34
CA LEU A 14 3.15 4.69 -17.98
C LEU A 14 2.01 5.60 -17.49
N ALA A 15 2.10 6.91 -17.71
CA ALA A 15 1.03 7.85 -17.35
C ALA A 15 -0.24 7.59 -18.18
N VAL A 16 -0.12 7.26 -19.47
CA VAL A 16 -1.28 6.89 -20.31
C VAL A 16 -1.94 5.62 -19.80
N ALA A 17 -1.16 4.61 -19.41
CA ALA A 17 -1.68 3.39 -18.82
C ALA A 17 -2.42 3.67 -17.49
N ALA A 18 -1.88 4.56 -16.66
CA ALA A 18 -2.52 4.99 -15.41
C ALA A 18 -3.89 5.65 -15.63
N HIS A 19 -3.97 6.62 -16.56
CA HIS A 19 -5.23 7.29 -16.90
C HIS A 19 -6.25 6.30 -17.46
N LYS A 20 -5.81 5.40 -18.36
CA LYS A 20 -6.68 4.38 -18.93
C LYS A 20 -7.22 3.45 -17.85
N LEU A 21 -6.37 3.00 -16.93
CA LEU A 21 -6.79 2.18 -15.80
C LEU A 21 -7.85 2.92 -14.98
N ALA A 22 -7.54 4.13 -14.52
CA ALA A 22 -8.43 4.94 -13.69
C ALA A 22 -9.80 5.23 -14.34
N ALA A 23 -9.83 5.41 -15.67
CA ALA A 23 -11.06 5.66 -16.42
C ALA A 23 -11.94 4.40 -16.57
N THR A 24 -11.33 3.21 -16.52
CA THR A 24 -12.06 1.93 -16.69
C THR A 24 -12.38 1.25 -15.37
N GLN A 25 -11.62 1.55 -14.31
CA GLN A 25 -11.71 0.89 -13.03
C GLN A 25 -12.92 1.41 -12.24
N GLN A 26 -13.85 0.51 -11.93
CA GLN A 26 -15.04 0.82 -11.14
C GLN A 26 -14.89 0.26 -9.73
N ALA A 27 -14.96 1.16 -8.75
CA ALA A 27 -14.81 0.83 -7.34
C ALA A 27 -16.18 0.82 -6.64
N VAL A 28 -16.38 -0.16 -5.77
CA VAL A 28 -17.45 -0.18 -4.77
C VAL A 28 -16.82 0.22 -3.44
N TYR A 29 -17.28 1.34 -2.91
CA TYR A 29 -16.83 1.87 -1.63
C TYR A 29 -17.65 1.25 -0.50
N TYR A 30 -17.00 0.96 0.63
CA TYR A 30 -17.63 0.44 1.86
C TYR A 30 -18.26 -0.97 1.73
N GLU A 31 -17.81 -1.77 0.75
CA GLU A 31 -18.14 -3.19 0.63
C GLU A 31 -17.30 -4.01 1.61
N THR A 32 -17.96 -4.72 2.54
CA THR A 32 -17.26 -5.53 3.55
C THR A 32 -16.88 -6.92 3.05
N HIS A 33 -17.49 -7.40 1.97
CA HIS A 33 -17.23 -8.72 1.39
C HIS A 33 -16.13 -8.67 0.32
N GLY A 34 -14.88 -8.63 0.77
CA GLY A 34 -13.71 -8.81 -0.09
C GLY A 34 -13.32 -10.28 -0.29
N ARG A 35 -12.80 -10.63 -1.47
CA ARG A 35 -12.03 -11.88 -1.62
C ARG A 35 -10.75 -11.76 -0.82
N ASP A 36 -10.31 -12.82 -0.16
CA ASP A 36 -9.11 -12.77 0.69
C ASP A 36 -7.82 -12.90 -0.15
N LEU A 37 -7.00 -11.83 -0.22
CA LEU A 37 -5.69 -11.87 -0.87
C LEU A 37 -4.66 -12.69 -0.07
N LEU A 38 -4.80 -12.73 1.26
CA LEU A 38 -3.87 -13.42 2.14
C LEU A 38 -4.03 -14.94 2.09
N SER A 39 -5.21 -15.43 1.71
CA SER A 39 -5.46 -16.87 1.54
C SER A 39 -4.47 -17.56 0.58
N ALA A 40 -3.92 -16.83 -0.40
CA ALA A 40 -2.95 -17.36 -1.35
C ALA A 40 -1.49 -17.26 -0.87
N LEU A 41 -1.21 -16.47 0.16
CA LEU A 41 0.14 -16.21 0.64
C LEU A 41 0.84 -17.48 1.14
N PRO A 42 0.21 -18.38 1.95
CA PRO A 42 0.86 -19.61 2.39
C PRO A 42 1.32 -20.50 1.23
N ALA A 43 0.50 -20.60 0.17
CA ALA A 43 0.83 -21.38 -1.03
C ALA A 43 2.02 -20.78 -1.79
N GLN A 44 2.05 -19.45 -1.96
CA GLN A 44 3.18 -18.75 -2.57
C GLN A 44 4.46 -18.89 -1.75
N THR A 45 4.35 -18.77 -0.43
CA THR A 45 5.45 -18.98 0.51
C THR A 45 6.00 -20.40 0.44
N ASN A 46 5.13 -21.40 0.41
CA ASN A 46 5.52 -22.80 0.25
C ASN A 46 6.25 -23.04 -1.08
N LEU A 47 5.73 -22.49 -2.18
CA LEU A 47 6.38 -22.61 -3.50
C LEU A 47 7.78 -21.98 -3.52
N LEU A 48 7.94 -20.80 -2.92
CA LEU A 48 9.24 -20.14 -2.76
C LEU A 48 10.22 -20.97 -1.92
N GLN A 49 9.76 -21.54 -0.81
CA GLN A 49 10.58 -22.40 0.05
C GLN A 49 11.00 -23.68 -0.67
N ARG A 50 10.09 -24.34 -1.39
CA ARG A 50 10.39 -25.53 -2.20
C ARG A 50 11.38 -25.19 -3.31
N GLY A 51 11.21 -24.06 -3.98
CA GLY A 51 12.14 -23.58 -5.01
C GLY A 51 13.54 -23.30 -4.46
N TYR A 52 13.63 -22.62 -3.31
CA TYR A 52 14.89 -22.41 -2.61
C TYR A 52 15.60 -23.73 -2.28
N LEU A 53 14.88 -24.70 -1.74
CA LEU A 53 15.45 -26.02 -1.44
C LEU A 53 15.89 -26.75 -2.72
N ALA A 54 15.09 -26.71 -3.79
CA ALA A 54 15.45 -27.33 -5.07
C ALA A 54 16.75 -26.75 -5.64
N PHE A 55 16.89 -25.42 -5.65
CA PHE A 55 18.14 -24.77 -6.08
C PHE A 55 19.31 -25.12 -5.17
N ARG A 56 19.12 -25.13 -3.85
CA ARG A 56 20.21 -25.49 -2.91
C ARG A 56 20.75 -26.91 -3.11
N HIS A 57 19.91 -27.85 -3.55
CA HIS A 57 20.29 -29.24 -3.79
C HIS A 57 20.78 -29.51 -5.23
N THR A 58 20.74 -28.50 -6.10
CA THR A 58 21.25 -28.60 -7.48
C THR A 58 22.79 -28.54 -7.46
N THR A 59 23.46 -29.27 -8.36
CA THR A 59 24.93 -29.26 -8.45
C THR A 59 25.44 -27.88 -8.86
N ALA A 60 26.63 -27.51 -8.37
CA ALA A 60 27.25 -26.21 -8.68
C ALA A 60 27.35 -25.95 -10.20
N ASP A 61 27.68 -26.97 -10.99
CA ASP A 61 27.76 -26.86 -12.45
C ASP A 61 26.40 -26.61 -13.12
N ALA A 62 25.28 -27.02 -12.53
CA ALA A 62 23.94 -26.76 -13.05
C ALA A 62 23.34 -25.44 -12.52
N LEU A 63 23.76 -24.98 -11.33
CA LEU A 63 23.45 -23.65 -10.78
C LEU A 63 24.21 -22.52 -11.47
N ALA A 64 25.47 -22.77 -11.87
CA ALA A 64 26.33 -21.79 -12.54
C ALA A 64 25.76 -21.29 -13.88
N PHE A 65 24.78 -21.99 -14.46
CA PHE A 65 24.06 -21.56 -15.65
C PHE A 65 22.76 -20.79 -15.34
N SER A 66 22.37 -20.65 -14.07
CA SER A 66 21.16 -19.94 -13.64
C SER A 66 21.49 -18.81 -12.65
N TYR A 67 21.85 -17.64 -13.19
CA TYR A 67 22.05 -16.41 -12.42
C TYR A 67 20.88 -16.12 -11.45
N ALA A 68 19.64 -16.42 -11.85
CA ALA A 68 18.48 -16.23 -10.99
C ALA A 68 18.43 -17.17 -9.78
N ALA A 69 18.93 -18.41 -9.90
CA ALA A 69 18.96 -19.34 -8.79
C ALA A 69 19.98 -18.89 -7.73
N GLU A 70 21.21 -18.54 -8.14
CA GLU A 70 22.23 -17.97 -7.25
C GLU A 70 21.74 -16.68 -6.59
N TRP A 71 21.21 -15.76 -7.39
CA TRP A 71 20.64 -14.51 -6.90
C TRP A 71 19.52 -14.75 -5.89
N LEU A 72 18.62 -15.71 -6.11
CA LEU A 72 17.59 -16.04 -5.13
C LEU A 72 18.18 -16.57 -3.83
N LEU A 73 19.15 -17.50 -3.90
CA LEU A 73 19.76 -18.11 -2.71
C LEU A 73 20.43 -17.07 -1.81
N ASP A 74 21.21 -16.16 -2.40
CA ASP A 74 21.91 -15.09 -1.68
C ASP A 74 20.96 -14.11 -0.99
N ASN A 75 19.76 -13.98 -1.54
CA ASN A 75 18.81 -12.92 -1.18
C ASN A 75 17.52 -13.46 -0.53
N PHE A 76 17.42 -14.76 -0.27
CA PHE A 76 16.20 -15.39 0.22
C PHE A 76 15.70 -14.81 1.56
N TYR A 77 16.61 -14.26 2.37
CA TYR A 77 16.25 -13.58 3.61
C TYR A 77 15.30 -12.38 3.40
N ILE A 78 15.38 -11.69 2.26
CA ILE A 78 14.48 -10.56 1.91
C ILE A 78 13.07 -11.05 1.67
N VAL A 79 12.93 -12.21 1.03
CA VAL A 79 11.64 -12.86 0.80
C VAL A 79 10.98 -13.19 2.13
N GLN A 80 11.72 -13.83 3.05
CA GLN A 80 11.24 -14.17 4.39
C GLN A 80 10.91 -12.93 5.23
N GLN A 81 11.68 -11.85 5.11
CA GLN A 81 11.39 -10.60 5.78
C GLN A 81 10.11 -9.95 5.22
N THR A 82 9.96 -9.94 3.90
CA THR A 82 8.78 -9.37 3.23
C THR A 82 7.51 -10.13 3.59
N GLN A 83 7.56 -11.46 3.63
CA GLN A 83 6.42 -12.29 4.04
C GLN A 83 5.93 -11.93 5.44
N ARG A 84 6.85 -11.85 6.41
CA ARG A 84 6.52 -11.44 7.79
C ARG A 84 5.91 -10.03 7.83
N GLN A 85 6.48 -9.07 7.10
CA GLN A 85 5.95 -7.70 7.04
C GLN A 85 4.53 -7.66 6.47
N VAL A 86 4.24 -8.43 5.41
CA VAL A 86 2.89 -8.50 4.84
C VAL A 86 1.89 -9.09 5.84
N GLU A 87 2.27 -10.15 6.56
CA GLU A 87 1.43 -10.79 7.57
C GLU A 87 1.18 -9.88 8.79
N GLU A 88 2.19 -9.09 9.20
CA GLU A 88 2.09 -8.15 10.31
C GLU A 88 1.29 -6.89 9.97
N ASP A 89 1.51 -6.32 8.78
CA ASP A 89 0.94 -5.01 8.40
C ASP A 89 -0.51 -5.11 7.89
N LEU A 90 -0.92 -6.26 7.32
CA LEU A 90 -2.25 -6.41 6.72
C LEU A 90 -3.26 -7.02 7.68
N SER A 91 -3.81 -6.21 8.58
CA SER A 91 -4.91 -6.67 9.43
C SER A 91 -6.20 -6.95 8.61
N PRO A 92 -7.02 -7.94 9.00
CA PRO A 92 -8.29 -8.23 8.31
C PRO A 92 -9.26 -7.05 8.28
N ALA A 93 -9.31 -6.25 9.35
CA ALA A 93 -10.16 -5.06 9.43
C ALA A 93 -9.73 -4.00 8.41
N PHE A 94 -8.43 -3.67 8.38
CA PHE A 94 -7.90 -2.73 7.40
C PHE A 94 -8.14 -3.21 5.96
N TYR A 95 -7.97 -4.51 5.71
CA TYR A 95 -8.26 -5.10 4.41
C TYR A 95 -9.73 -4.93 3.99
N GLN A 96 -10.67 -5.17 4.90
CA GLN A 96 -12.11 -5.08 4.62
C GLN A 96 -12.53 -3.65 4.27
N ASP A 97 -11.94 -2.64 4.91
CA ASP A 97 -12.26 -1.23 4.69
C ASP A 97 -11.81 -0.68 3.32
N LEU A 98 -10.95 -1.41 2.59
CA LEU A 98 -10.46 -0.96 1.28
C LEU A 98 -11.54 -1.07 0.19
N PRO A 99 -11.73 -0.03 -0.66
CA PRO A 99 -12.61 -0.09 -1.81
C PRO A 99 -12.34 -1.31 -2.70
N LYS A 100 -13.42 -1.99 -3.11
CA LYS A 100 -13.35 -3.23 -3.91
C LYS A 100 -13.66 -2.99 -5.37
N LEU A 101 -13.18 -3.86 -6.24
CA LEU A 101 -13.51 -3.81 -7.66
C LEU A 101 -14.90 -4.38 -7.96
N ALA A 102 -15.63 -3.66 -8.81
CA ALA A 102 -16.96 -4.03 -9.26
C ALA A 102 -16.98 -5.35 -10.07
N ALA A 103 -18.17 -5.92 -10.22
CA ALA A 103 -18.41 -7.26 -10.79
C ALA A 103 -18.00 -7.43 -12.26
N ASN A 104 -17.82 -6.34 -13.00
CA ASN A 104 -17.43 -6.36 -14.41
C ASN A 104 -15.92 -6.54 -14.64
N THR A 105 -15.13 -6.79 -13.60
CA THR A 105 -13.68 -6.97 -13.71
C THR A 105 -13.26 -8.41 -13.36
N PRO A 106 -12.20 -8.96 -13.98
CA PRO A 106 -11.63 -10.25 -13.59
C PRO A 106 -11.14 -10.29 -12.13
N LEU A 107 -10.88 -9.11 -11.56
CA LEU A 107 -10.45 -8.91 -10.18
C LEU A 107 -11.61 -8.48 -9.26
N HIS A 108 -12.85 -8.83 -9.59
CA HIS A 108 -14.03 -8.54 -8.76
C HIS A 108 -13.82 -8.94 -7.29
N ASN A 109 -14.23 -8.05 -6.38
CA ASN A 109 -14.09 -8.15 -4.92
C ASN A 109 -12.64 -8.16 -4.39
N TYR A 110 -11.63 -7.94 -5.24
CA TYR A 110 -10.30 -7.58 -4.78
C TYR A 110 -10.19 -6.07 -4.51
N PRO A 111 -9.28 -5.63 -3.62
CA PRO A 111 -9.02 -4.22 -3.39
C PRO A 111 -8.64 -3.52 -4.68
N ARG A 112 -9.24 -2.37 -4.96
CA ARG A 112 -8.90 -1.55 -6.13
C ARG A 112 -7.41 -1.25 -6.19
N ILE A 113 -6.84 -0.85 -5.06
CA ILE A 113 -5.41 -0.55 -4.93
C ILE A 113 -4.49 -1.75 -5.28
N TYR A 114 -4.96 -2.99 -5.11
CA TYR A 114 -4.19 -4.17 -5.54
C TYR A 114 -4.02 -4.21 -7.07
N GLU A 115 -5.08 -3.93 -7.83
CA GLU A 115 -5.00 -3.85 -9.28
C GLU A 115 -4.13 -2.68 -9.73
N VAL A 116 -4.20 -1.53 -9.05
CA VAL A 116 -3.32 -0.37 -9.32
C VAL A 116 -1.85 -0.79 -9.17
N ALA A 117 -1.48 -1.43 -8.06
CA ALA A 117 -0.12 -1.93 -7.83
C ALA A 117 0.30 -2.98 -8.88
N ARG A 118 -0.60 -3.90 -9.22
CA ARG A 118 -0.36 -4.95 -10.21
C ARG A 118 -0.11 -4.39 -11.61
N GLN A 119 -0.93 -3.45 -12.06
CA GLN A 119 -0.80 -2.83 -13.38
C GLN A 119 0.49 -2.02 -13.50
N PHE A 120 0.86 -1.27 -12.45
CA PHE A 120 2.14 -0.57 -12.39
C PHE A 120 3.32 -1.55 -12.56
N LEU A 121 3.39 -2.60 -11.73
CA LEU A 121 4.51 -3.54 -11.75
C LEU A 121 4.57 -4.33 -13.06
N LEU A 122 3.43 -4.65 -13.67
CA LEU A 122 3.40 -5.29 -14.99
C LEU A 122 3.97 -4.38 -16.09
N ALA A 123 3.59 -3.10 -16.08
CA ALA A 123 4.10 -2.10 -17.02
C ALA A 123 5.62 -1.91 -16.87
N GLU A 124 6.12 -1.94 -15.64
CA GLU A 124 7.52 -1.68 -15.28
C GLU A 124 8.38 -2.93 -15.12
N THR A 125 7.92 -4.10 -15.57
CA THR A 125 8.74 -5.33 -15.52
C THR A 125 9.15 -5.77 -14.12
N TYR A 126 8.32 -5.46 -13.13
CA TYR A 126 8.56 -5.67 -11.70
C TYR A 126 9.78 -4.90 -11.15
N GLN A 127 10.34 -4.00 -11.95
CA GLN A 127 11.35 -3.06 -11.51
C GLN A 127 10.65 -1.86 -10.87
N LEU A 128 10.89 -1.69 -9.58
CA LEU A 128 10.28 -0.61 -8.81
C LEU A 128 11.20 0.61 -8.81
N ASP A 129 10.61 1.75 -9.07
CA ASP A 129 11.21 3.08 -8.92
C ASP A 129 10.14 3.98 -8.31
N MET A 130 10.45 4.60 -7.17
CA MET A 130 9.48 5.37 -6.40
C MET A 130 9.04 6.66 -7.08
N GLU A 131 9.87 7.27 -7.92
CA GLU A 131 9.45 8.42 -8.73
C GLU A 131 8.47 7.97 -9.83
N ARG A 132 8.69 6.78 -10.41
CA ARG A 132 7.75 6.22 -11.39
C ARG A 132 6.44 5.80 -10.74
N VAL A 133 6.46 5.24 -9.53
CA VAL A 133 5.25 4.96 -8.74
C VAL A 133 4.49 6.26 -8.48
N HIS A 134 5.19 7.31 -8.02
CA HIS A 134 4.61 8.63 -7.81
C HIS A 134 3.92 9.14 -9.09
N ASP A 135 4.61 9.13 -10.22
CA ASP A 135 4.06 9.61 -11.49
C ASP A 135 2.85 8.83 -11.97
N PHE A 136 2.88 7.50 -11.80
CA PHE A 136 1.76 6.63 -12.13
C PHE A 136 0.54 6.96 -11.27
N LEU A 137 0.71 7.09 -9.95
CA LEU A 137 -0.38 7.41 -9.04
C LEU A 137 -0.92 8.81 -9.26
N TRP A 138 -0.05 9.79 -9.54
CA TRP A 138 -0.47 11.16 -9.85
C TRP A 138 -1.32 11.20 -11.12
N ALA A 139 -0.89 10.50 -12.17
CA ALA A 139 -1.66 10.36 -13.39
C ALA A 139 -3.00 9.63 -13.15
N TYR A 140 -2.99 8.56 -12.35
CA TYR A 140 -4.19 7.82 -11.98
C TYR A 140 -5.21 8.70 -11.23
N GLN A 141 -4.76 9.41 -10.18
CA GLN A 141 -5.63 10.19 -9.30
C GLN A 141 -6.26 11.41 -9.98
N SER A 142 -5.63 11.94 -11.04
CA SER A 142 -6.21 13.00 -11.88
C SER A 142 -7.54 12.64 -12.54
N VAL A 143 -7.85 11.34 -12.63
CA VAL A 143 -9.14 10.82 -13.13
C VAL A 143 -10.03 10.40 -11.96
N THR A 144 -9.49 9.56 -11.07
CA THR A 144 -10.24 9.02 -9.93
C THR A 144 -9.36 9.05 -8.67
N PRO A 145 -9.70 9.85 -7.65
CA PRO A 145 -8.93 9.93 -6.41
C PRO A 145 -8.89 8.59 -5.64
N LEU A 146 -7.73 8.31 -5.05
CA LEU A 146 -7.53 7.19 -4.12
C LEU A 146 -7.85 7.65 -2.69
N THR A 147 -8.38 6.73 -1.88
CA THR A 147 -8.65 7.03 -0.47
C THR A 147 -7.36 7.03 0.34
N THR A 148 -7.37 7.69 1.50
CA THR A 148 -6.27 7.65 2.46
C THR A 148 -5.91 6.21 2.82
N GLY A 149 -6.92 5.35 3.03
CA GLY A 149 -6.72 3.93 3.30
C GLY A 149 -6.04 3.16 2.16
N GLU A 150 -6.39 3.44 0.91
CA GLU A 150 -5.74 2.82 -0.25
C GLU A 150 -4.26 3.22 -0.36
N MET A 151 -3.94 4.49 -0.17
CA MET A 151 -2.55 4.94 -0.20
C MET A 151 -1.71 4.30 0.91
N TRP A 152 -2.27 4.06 2.09
CA TRP A 152 -1.61 3.29 3.15
C TRP A 152 -1.45 1.80 2.82
N ALA A 153 -2.37 1.22 2.06
CA ALA A 153 -2.31 -0.18 1.66
C ALA A 153 -1.28 -0.45 0.54
N LEU A 154 -0.93 0.56 -0.24
CA LEU A 154 -0.10 0.41 -1.43
C LEU A 154 1.23 -0.35 -1.23
N PRO A 155 2.03 -0.14 -0.14
CA PRO A 155 3.28 -0.89 0.05
C PRO A 155 3.05 -2.38 0.17
N ILE A 156 2.01 -2.77 0.92
CA ILE A 156 1.62 -4.17 1.12
C ILE A 156 1.17 -4.75 -0.21
N MET A 157 0.40 -4.01 -1.01
CA MET A 157 -0.06 -4.46 -2.33
C MET A 157 1.11 -4.66 -3.30
N LEU A 158 2.09 -3.76 -3.32
CA LEU A 158 3.31 -3.91 -4.11
C LEU A 158 4.10 -5.15 -3.66
N ARG A 159 4.26 -5.37 -2.35
CA ARG A 159 4.92 -6.57 -1.80
C ARG A 159 4.20 -7.85 -2.20
N LEU A 160 2.87 -7.89 -2.10
CA LEU A 160 2.05 -9.05 -2.48
C LEU A 160 2.22 -9.39 -3.97
N VAL A 161 2.18 -8.39 -4.84
CA VAL A 161 2.38 -8.62 -6.28
C VAL A 161 3.79 -9.11 -6.58
N LEU A 162 4.82 -8.50 -5.98
CA LEU A 162 6.22 -8.89 -6.15
C LEU A 162 6.48 -10.32 -5.64
N LEU A 163 5.97 -10.66 -4.45
CA LEU A 163 6.08 -12.01 -3.87
C LEU A 163 5.38 -13.05 -4.73
N GLY A 164 4.14 -12.78 -5.17
CA GLY A 164 3.40 -13.70 -6.04
C GLY A 164 4.08 -13.91 -7.38
N SER A 165 4.62 -12.85 -7.97
CA SER A 165 5.37 -12.91 -9.25
C SER A 165 6.66 -13.70 -9.10
N LEU A 166 7.40 -13.45 -8.01
CA LEU A 166 8.62 -14.19 -7.67
C LEU A 166 8.32 -15.68 -7.43
N ALA A 167 7.27 -16.01 -6.67
CA ALA A 167 6.89 -17.39 -6.39
C ALA A 167 6.60 -18.18 -7.67
N GLN A 168 5.84 -17.59 -8.58
CA GLN A 168 5.52 -18.22 -9.87
C GLN A 168 6.77 -18.40 -10.75
N ALA A 169 7.64 -17.39 -10.84
CA ALA A 169 8.88 -17.47 -11.62
C ALA A 169 9.84 -18.54 -11.07
N VAL A 170 10.03 -18.57 -9.74
CA VAL A 170 10.84 -19.57 -9.06
C VAL A 170 10.28 -20.97 -9.23
N GLY A 171 8.95 -21.14 -9.10
CA GLY A 171 8.30 -22.42 -9.32
C GLY A 171 8.54 -22.97 -10.72
N ARG A 172 8.42 -22.13 -11.76
CA ARG A 172 8.70 -22.51 -13.15
C ARG A 172 10.17 -22.86 -13.39
N LEU A 173 11.10 -22.04 -12.90
CA LEU A 173 12.54 -22.30 -13.02
C LEU A 173 12.98 -23.59 -12.30
N ALA A 174 12.32 -23.92 -11.19
CA ALA A 174 12.60 -25.14 -10.44
C ALA A 174 11.77 -26.36 -10.91
N HIS A 175 10.96 -26.20 -11.97
CA HIS A 175 10.03 -27.23 -12.47
C HIS A 175 9.12 -27.80 -11.38
N LEU A 176 8.62 -26.93 -10.50
CA LEU A 176 7.75 -27.29 -9.39
C LEU A 176 6.29 -27.05 -9.75
N GLU A 177 5.49 -28.08 -9.55
CA GLU A 177 4.04 -27.93 -9.58
C GLU A 177 3.54 -27.16 -8.34
N PRO A 178 2.55 -26.26 -8.50
CA PRO A 178 1.84 -25.64 -7.40
C PRO A 178 1.26 -26.70 -6.46
N ASP A 179 1.09 -26.35 -5.18
CA ASP A 179 0.47 -27.25 -4.23
C ASP A 179 -0.98 -27.59 -4.67
N PRO A 180 -1.31 -28.86 -4.92
CA PRO A 180 -2.65 -29.25 -5.35
C PRO A 180 -3.72 -29.03 -4.27
N ALA A 181 -3.31 -28.90 -3.00
CA ALA A 181 -4.21 -28.59 -1.88
C ALA A 181 -4.45 -27.07 -1.72
N ALA A 182 -3.64 -26.22 -2.35
CA ALA A 182 -3.82 -24.78 -2.30
C ALA A 182 -5.01 -24.35 -3.17
N PRO A 183 -5.78 -23.33 -2.76
CA PRO A 183 -6.81 -22.77 -3.63
C PRO A 183 -6.15 -22.28 -4.93
N PRO A 184 -6.67 -22.66 -6.11
CA PRO A 184 -6.10 -22.22 -7.37
C PRO A 184 -6.15 -20.70 -7.45
N LEU A 185 -5.02 -20.09 -7.81
CA LEU A 185 -4.98 -18.66 -8.08
C LEU A 185 -5.94 -18.37 -9.24
N PRO A 186 -6.89 -17.43 -9.07
CA PRO A 186 -7.70 -16.94 -10.16
C PRO A 186 -6.85 -16.59 -11.38
N ASP A 187 -7.32 -16.88 -12.59
CA ASP A 187 -6.60 -16.56 -13.83
C ASP A 187 -6.20 -15.08 -13.90
N ALA A 188 -7.06 -14.19 -13.37
CA ALA A 188 -6.79 -12.77 -13.26
C ALA A 188 -5.57 -12.41 -12.38
N LEU A 189 -5.21 -13.28 -11.44
CA LEU A 189 -4.06 -13.16 -10.55
C LEU A 189 -2.81 -13.86 -11.09
N GLN A 190 -2.93 -14.63 -12.17
CA GLN A 190 -1.76 -15.19 -12.88
C GLN A 190 -1.03 -14.06 -13.62
N PHE A 191 0.29 -14.18 -13.74
CA PHE A 191 1.11 -13.19 -14.42
C PHE A 191 1.49 -13.70 -15.81
N ALA A 192 1.31 -12.88 -16.85
CA ALA A 192 1.48 -13.29 -18.23
C ALA A 192 2.93 -13.73 -18.55
N HIS A 193 3.07 -14.88 -19.21
CA HIS A 193 4.32 -15.59 -19.57
C HIS A 193 5.19 -14.91 -20.65
N SER A 194 5.04 -13.60 -20.86
CA SER A 194 5.74 -12.91 -21.97
C SER A 194 7.21 -12.60 -21.68
N ARG A 195 7.69 -12.85 -20.45
CA ARG A 195 9.03 -12.46 -19.99
C ARG A 195 9.81 -13.64 -19.44
N SER A 196 11.13 -13.50 -19.43
CA SER A 196 12.03 -14.46 -18.81
C SER A 196 11.82 -14.50 -17.31
N ASP A 197 11.63 -15.70 -16.75
CA ASP A 197 11.51 -15.89 -15.30
C ASP A 197 12.77 -15.43 -14.56
N THR A 198 13.93 -15.50 -15.22
CA THR A 198 15.20 -14.99 -14.69
C THR A 198 15.13 -13.48 -14.41
N ASP A 199 14.53 -12.70 -15.31
CA ASP A 199 14.42 -11.25 -15.16
C ASP A 199 13.45 -10.88 -14.04
N VAL A 200 12.36 -11.65 -13.90
CA VAL A 200 11.39 -11.46 -12.80
C VAL A 200 12.08 -11.66 -11.46
N VAL A 201 12.87 -12.73 -11.31
CA VAL A 201 13.64 -12.99 -10.08
C VAL A 201 14.65 -11.88 -9.82
N ALA A 202 15.39 -11.46 -10.85
CA ALA A 202 16.39 -10.40 -10.74
C ALA A 202 15.80 -9.04 -10.36
N ASN A 203 14.61 -8.70 -10.84
CA ASN A 203 13.96 -7.42 -10.58
C ASN A 203 13.15 -7.38 -9.28
N CYS A 204 12.48 -8.47 -8.90
CA CYS A 204 11.64 -8.50 -7.71
C CYS A 204 12.45 -8.26 -6.42
N ILE A 205 13.66 -8.83 -6.31
CA ILE A 205 14.47 -8.76 -5.10
C ILE A 205 14.94 -7.32 -4.79
N PRO A 206 15.56 -6.58 -5.72
CA PRO A 206 15.85 -5.16 -5.55
C PRO A 206 14.60 -4.32 -5.24
N SER A 207 13.48 -4.59 -5.92
CA SER A 207 12.21 -3.88 -5.67
C SER A 207 11.69 -4.10 -4.24
N LEU A 208 11.78 -5.32 -3.72
CA LEU A 208 11.44 -5.62 -2.33
C LEU A 208 12.37 -4.90 -1.35
N ARG A 209 13.68 -4.88 -1.61
CA ARG A 209 14.65 -4.12 -0.81
C ARG A 209 14.32 -2.62 -0.78
N LEU A 210 14.01 -2.05 -1.94
CA LEU A 210 13.62 -0.65 -2.07
C LEU A 210 12.40 -0.37 -1.17
N LEU A 211 11.33 -1.16 -1.29
CA LEU A 211 10.12 -1.02 -0.45
C LEU A 211 10.37 -1.15 1.06
N SER A 212 11.40 -1.87 1.49
CA SER A 212 11.76 -1.97 2.90
C SER A 212 12.54 -0.75 3.40
N ALA A 213 13.26 -0.07 2.51
CA ALA A 213 14.09 1.10 2.82
C ALA A 213 13.32 2.44 2.73
N GLU A 214 12.27 2.49 1.92
CA GLU A 214 11.49 3.72 1.71
C GLU A 214 10.80 4.25 2.98
N ASP A 215 10.83 5.58 3.13
CA ASP A 215 10.02 6.27 4.13
C ASP A 215 8.61 6.49 3.59
N TRP A 216 7.72 5.57 3.96
CA TRP A 216 6.34 5.60 3.51
C TRP A 216 5.57 6.83 3.98
N ARG A 217 5.93 7.44 5.12
CA ARG A 217 5.25 8.64 5.62
C ARG A 217 5.49 9.82 4.68
N THR A 218 6.75 10.05 4.34
CA THR A 218 7.16 11.10 3.39
C THR A 218 6.59 10.83 2.00
N PHE A 219 6.62 9.58 1.54
CA PHE A 219 6.03 9.21 0.25
C PHE A 219 4.52 9.49 0.22
N PHE A 220 3.78 9.05 1.24
CA PHE A 220 2.33 9.25 1.37
C PHE A 220 1.97 10.74 1.30
N GLU A 221 2.66 11.60 2.04
CA GLU A 221 2.34 13.03 2.05
C GLU A 221 2.52 13.68 0.68
N ARG A 222 3.47 13.18 -0.12
CA ARG A 222 3.70 13.66 -1.48
C ARG A 222 2.60 13.25 -2.45
N ILE A 223 2.04 12.05 -2.32
CA ILE A 223 1.03 11.52 -3.26
C ILE A 223 -0.42 11.79 -2.84
N SER A 224 -0.67 12.10 -1.56
CA SER A 224 -2.02 12.24 -1.02
C SER A 224 -2.66 13.56 -1.42
N GLU A 225 -3.70 13.50 -2.27
CA GLU A 225 -4.47 14.70 -2.66
C GLU A 225 -5.13 15.37 -1.46
N VAL A 226 -5.55 14.60 -0.46
CA VAL A 226 -6.11 15.11 0.80
C VAL A 226 -5.05 15.91 1.56
N GLU A 227 -3.83 15.37 1.70
CA GLU A 227 -2.71 16.08 2.34
C GLU A 227 -2.37 17.38 1.60
N GLN A 228 -2.24 17.32 0.28
CA GLN A 228 -1.93 18.49 -0.54
C GLN A 228 -3.04 19.55 -0.45
N THR A 229 -4.30 19.13 -0.30
CA THR A 229 -5.42 20.05 -0.09
C THR A 229 -5.36 20.72 1.28
N LEU A 230 -5.12 19.96 2.35
CA LEU A 230 -5.07 20.49 3.71
C LEU A 230 -3.90 21.45 3.95
N ARG A 231 -2.79 21.28 3.21
CA ARG A 231 -1.66 22.23 3.21
C ARG A 231 -2.03 23.63 2.69
N ARG A 232 -3.17 23.79 2.01
CA ARG A 232 -3.69 25.10 1.57
C ARG A 232 -4.42 25.86 2.68
N ASP A 233 -4.24 25.44 3.94
CA ASP A 233 -4.76 26.09 5.14
C ASP A 233 -4.38 27.58 5.17
N PRO A 234 -5.35 28.51 5.22
CA PRO A 234 -5.06 29.95 5.17
C PRO A 234 -4.27 30.44 6.39
N ALA A 235 -4.36 29.75 7.52
CA ALA A 235 -3.61 30.07 8.73
C ALA A 235 -2.15 29.54 8.68
N GLY A 236 -1.82 28.68 7.72
CA GLY A 236 -0.50 28.05 7.60
C GLY A 236 -0.13 27.14 8.78
N VAL A 237 -1.07 26.80 9.65
CA VAL A 237 -0.78 26.01 10.86
C VAL A 237 -0.66 24.53 10.50
N TYR A 238 -1.49 24.05 9.57
CA TYR A 238 -1.50 22.63 9.18
C TYR A 238 -0.13 22.12 8.74
N GLU A 239 0.59 22.88 7.91
CA GLU A 239 1.91 22.51 7.41
C GLU A 239 2.98 22.40 8.51
N LEU A 240 2.82 23.10 9.63
CA LEU A 240 3.75 23.08 10.76
C LEU A 240 3.45 21.97 11.78
N MET A 241 2.35 21.22 11.60
CA MET A 241 1.96 20.15 12.52
C MET A 241 2.80 18.88 12.32
N ASP A 242 2.97 18.12 13.40
CA ASP A 242 3.56 16.79 13.32
C ASP A 242 2.69 15.81 12.51
N PHE A 243 3.30 14.69 12.14
CA PHE A 243 2.65 13.69 11.28
C PHE A 243 1.38 13.14 11.94
N GLU A 244 1.48 12.83 13.23
CA GLU A 244 0.42 12.23 14.03
C GLU A 244 -0.80 13.15 14.16
N THR A 245 -0.60 14.46 14.35
CA THR A 245 -1.72 15.42 14.37
C THR A 245 -2.35 15.54 13.00
N ARG A 246 -1.55 15.64 11.92
CA ARG A 246 -2.09 15.68 10.55
C ARG A 246 -2.88 14.43 10.19
N ASP A 247 -2.48 13.28 10.72
CA ASP A 247 -3.19 12.02 10.54
C ASP A 247 -4.58 12.02 11.18
N GLN A 248 -4.73 12.62 12.37
CA GLN A 248 -6.04 12.78 13.01
C GLN A 248 -7.01 13.58 12.13
N TYR A 249 -6.53 14.63 11.46
CA TYR A 249 -7.35 15.44 10.54
C TYR A 249 -7.80 14.61 9.34
N ARG A 250 -6.90 13.81 8.76
CA ARG A 250 -7.22 12.90 7.66
C ARG A 250 -8.21 11.83 8.09
N LYS A 251 -8.11 11.30 9.31
CA LYS A 251 -9.06 10.32 9.84
C LYS A 251 -10.46 10.89 10.02
N VAL A 252 -10.58 12.15 10.45
CA VAL A 252 -11.87 12.84 10.50
C VAL A 252 -12.45 12.99 9.10
N ILE A 253 -11.63 13.39 8.12
CA ILE A 253 -12.08 13.50 6.72
C ILE A 253 -12.56 12.15 6.19
N GLU A 254 -11.82 11.06 6.43
CA GLU A 254 -12.23 9.70 6.05
C GLU A 254 -13.59 9.34 6.66
N THR A 255 -13.78 9.67 7.94
CA THR A 255 -15.02 9.37 8.67
C THR A 255 -16.20 10.18 8.12
N LEU A 256 -16.01 11.48 7.93
CA LEU A 256 -17.02 12.35 7.33
C LEU A 256 -17.36 11.93 5.90
N ALA A 257 -16.36 11.60 5.08
CA ALA A 257 -16.53 11.13 3.71
C ALA A 257 -17.36 9.84 3.66
N ARG A 258 -17.11 8.91 4.59
CA ARG A 258 -17.90 7.68 4.76
C ARG A 258 -19.34 7.97 5.14
N ASP A 259 -19.58 8.86 6.10
CA ASP A 259 -20.93 9.18 6.58
C ASP A 259 -21.81 9.84 5.51
N ILE A 260 -21.20 10.60 4.59
CA ILE A 260 -21.93 11.31 3.52
C ILE A 260 -21.84 10.63 2.15
N GLU A 261 -21.16 9.48 2.07
CA GLU A 261 -20.89 8.73 0.83
C GLU A 261 -20.27 9.58 -0.28
N GLN A 262 -19.29 10.42 0.06
CA GLN A 262 -18.56 11.28 -0.89
C GLN A 262 -17.06 11.00 -0.85
N ASN A 263 -16.33 11.60 -1.79
CA ASN A 263 -14.88 11.49 -1.84
C ASN A 263 -14.18 12.32 -0.71
N GLU A 264 -13.14 11.76 -0.11
CA GLU A 264 -12.30 12.43 0.91
C GLU A 264 -11.75 13.79 0.43
N VAL A 265 -11.30 13.88 -0.82
CA VAL A 265 -10.79 15.10 -1.44
C VAL A 265 -11.86 16.18 -1.53
N LEU A 266 -13.13 15.81 -1.78
CA LEU A 266 -14.24 16.76 -1.80
C LEU A 266 -14.52 17.33 -0.41
N VAL A 267 -14.48 16.48 0.62
CA VAL A 267 -14.64 16.90 2.03
C VAL A 267 -13.50 17.82 2.43
N ALA A 268 -12.26 17.48 2.09
CA ALA A 268 -11.08 18.31 2.36
C ALA A 268 -11.18 19.69 1.69
N ASN A 269 -11.57 19.74 0.41
CA ASN A 269 -11.77 21.01 -0.31
C ASN A 269 -12.87 21.86 0.32
N THR A 270 -13.96 21.24 0.77
CA THR A 270 -15.06 21.96 1.44
C THR A 270 -14.58 22.55 2.77
N ALA A 271 -13.83 21.79 3.57
CA ALA A 271 -13.25 22.27 4.83
C ALA A 271 -12.30 23.46 4.61
N ILE A 272 -11.44 23.38 3.60
CA ILE A 272 -10.52 24.46 3.24
C ILE A 272 -11.26 25.70 2.69
N PHE A 273 -12.30 25.51 1.90
CA PHE A 273 -13.13 26.61 1.40
C PHE A 273 -13.78 27.40 2.55
N LEU A 274 -14.33 26.72 3.55
CA LEU A 274 -14.90 27.35 4.75
C LEU A 274 -13.83 28.07 5.60
N ALA A 275 -12.65 27.45 5.72
CA ALA A 275 -11.49 28.02 6.40
C ALA A 275 -11.03 29.32 5.73
N GLN A 276 -10.98 29.35 4.40
CA GLN A 276 -10.58 30.52 3.61
C GLN A 276 -11.57 31.68 3.75
N ILE A 277 -12.88 31.42 3.73
CA ILE A 277 -13.91 32.46 3.89
C ILE A 277 -13.82 33.14 5.26
N THR A 278 -13.54 32.36 6.30
CA THR A 278 -13.51 32.87 7.68
C THR A 278 -12.11 33.28 8.15
N ALA A 279 -11.09 33.12 7.30
CA ALA A 279 -9.68 33.29 7.63
C ALA A 279 -9.28 32.54 8.92
N ARG A 280 -9.84 31.35 9.13
CA ARG A 280 -9.57 30.48 10.28
C ARG A 280 -8.80 29.25 9.87
N HIS A 281 -8.12 28.64 10.84
CA HIS A 281 -7.48 27.34 10.65
C HIS A 281 -8.52 26.25 10.33
N VAL A 282 -8.18 25.36 9.39
CA VAL A 282 -9.04 24.23 8.96
C VAL A 282 -9.50 23.33 10.12
N GLY A 283 -8.69 23.20 11.19
CA GLY A 283 -9.03 22.44 12.38
C GLY A 283 -10.29 22.91 13.10
N HIS A 284 -10.71 24.17 12.94
CA HIS A 284 -11.98 24.65 13.49
C HIS A 284 -13.20 23.91 12.91
N TYR A 285 -13.12 23.49 11.66
CA TYR A 285 -14.19 22.80 10.93
C TYR A 285 -14.10 21.29 10.99
N LEU A 286 -12.90 20.74 11.20
CA LEU A 286 -12.70 19.29 11.30
C LEU A 286 -12.77 18.79 12.74
N LEU A 287 -12.10 19.47 13.69
CA LEU A 287 -11.98 19.04 15.09
C LEU A 287 -12.66 19.99 16.09
N GLY A 288 -13.01 21.20 15.65
CA GLY A 288 -13.58 22.25 16.50
C GLY A 288 -15.10 22.38 16.41
N ALA A 289 -15.61 23.45 17.03
CA ALA A 289 -17.04 23.76 17.12
C ALA A 289 -17.75 24.01 15.77
N GLY A 290 -17.01 24.14 14.66
CA GLY A 290 -17.56 24.25 13.31
C GLY A 290 -17.83 22.89 12.65
N CYS A 291 -17.50 21.78 13.31
CA CYS A 291 -17.71 20.44 12.78
C CYS A 291 -19.19 20.01 12.95
N PRO A 292 -19.91 19.62 11.87
CA PRO A 292 -21.32 19.20 11.94
C PRO A 292 -21.58 17.99 12.83
N SER A 293 -20.56 17.15 13.05
CA SER A 293 -20.63 15.97 13.92
C SER A 293 -20.26 16.26 15.37
N SER A 294 -19.83 17.50 15.69
CA SER A 294 -19.59 17.89 17.08
C SER A 294 -20.93 17.91 17.82
N LYS A 295 -21.13 16.92 18.70
CA LYS A 295 -22.21 17.01 19.70
C LYS A 295 -22.02 18.33 20.47
N PRO A 296 -23.11 18.98 20.96
CA PRO A 296 -23.09 20.39 21.41
C PRO A 296 -22.29 20.68 22.70
N ASN A 297 -21.28 19.90 23.06
CA ASN A 297 -20.53 20.09 24.29
C ASN A 297 -19.06 19.64 24.14
N SER A 298 -18.24 20.46 23.50
CA SER A 298 -16.80 20.45 23.77
C SER A 298 -16.25 21.88 23.66
N ALA A 299 -16.52 22.64 24.73
CA ALA A 299 -15.77 23.84 25.02
C ALA A 299 -14.28 23.45 25.14
N ILE A 300 -13.45 24.20 24.42
CA ILE A 300 -12.00 24.14 24.46
C ILE A 300 -11.55 24.29 25.92
N GLY A 301 -10.88 23.27 26.43
CA GLY A 301 -10.20 23.28 27.71
C GLY A 301 -8.92 22.45 27.60
N HIS A 302 -7.79 23.14 27.38
CA HIS A 302 -6.47 22.56 27.63
C HIS A 302 -6.39 22.10 29.09
N ARG A 303 -6.52 20.79 29.33
CA ARG A 303 -5.92 20.00 30.41
C ARG A 303 -6.51 18.58 30.41
N GLY A 304 -5.65 17.58 30.22
CA GLY A 304 -5.85 16.17 30.58
C GLY A 304 -7.12 15.51 30.06
N TRP A 305 -7.02 14.79 28.94
CA TRP A 305 -8.03 13.79 28.59
C TRP A 305 -7.64 12.40 29.12
N PRO A 306 -8.58 11.65 29.71
CA PRO A 306 -8.33 10.33 30.24
C PRO A 306 -8.21 9.31 29.10
N THR A 307 -7.30 8.37 29.27
CA THR A 307 -7.14 7.15 28.47
C THR A 307 -8.40 6.28 28.50
N CYS A 308 -8.98 6.01 27.33
CA CYS A 308 -9.78 4.82 26.99
C CYS A 308 -9.63 4.66 25.46
N ALA A 309 -8.81 3.73 24.96
CA ALA A 309 -9.14 2.32 24.74
C ALA A 309 -10.34 2.11 23.79
N ALA A 310 -10.08 1.38 22.69
CA ALA A 310 -10.97 0.91 21.62
C ALA A 310 -11.30 1.87 20.47
N ALA A 311 -10.40 1.94 19.47
CA ALA A 311 -10.68 1.70 18.04
C ALA A 311 -9.41 1.98 17.20
N SER A 312 -8.90 0.94 16.54
CA SER A 312 -7.75 0.88 15.61
C SER A 312 -6.35 1.17 16.20
N PRO A 313 -5.35 0.28 16.03
CA PRO A 313 -4.02 0.53 16.55
C PRO A 313 -3.33 1.60 15.69
N PRO A 314 -2.64 2.59 16.29
CA PRO A 314 -1.67 3.40 15.56
C PRO A 314 -0.49 2.51 15.15
N MET A 315 0.01 2.65 13.93
CA MET A 315 1.31 2.06 13.54
C MET A 315 2.39 2.61 14.50
N PRO A 316 3.13 1.76 15.23
CA PRO A 316 4.10 2.25 16.21
C PRO A 316 5.30 2.93 15.51
N PRO A 317 5.82 4.04 16.05
CA PRO A 317 7.05 4.66 15.57
C PRO A 317 8.28 3.75 15.83
N ARG A 318 9.21 3.69 14.86
CA ARG A 318 10.39 2.80 14.83
C ARG A 318 11.43 2.99 15.96
N SER A 319 11.26 3.93 16.90
CA SER A 319 12.28 4.29 17.89
C SER A 319 12.27 3.50 19.21
N THR A 320 11.37 2.53 19.40
CA THR A 320 11.40 1.61 20.58
C THR A 320 12.18 0.33 20.35
N TRP A 321 12.80 0.12 19.17
CA TRP A 321 13.58 -1.09 18.86
C TRP A 321 15.06 -0.97 19.22
N ALA A 322 15.38 -0.40 20.38
CA ALA A 322 16.72 -0.46 20.97
C ALA A 322 16.71 -1.42 22.18
N PHE A 323 17.51 -2.49 22.06
CA PHE A 323 17.93 -3.41 23.12
C PHE A 323 16.86 -4.15 23.91
N SER A 324 16.68 -5.44 23.59
CA SER A 324 16.80 -6.47 24.62
C SER A 324 17.31 -7.77 24.01
N MET A 325 18.63 -7.96 24.13
CA MET A 325 19.24 -9.29 24.10
C MET A 325 18.68 -10.09 25.28
N ALA A 326 17.93 -11.16 25.00
CA ALA A 326 17.78 -12.27 25.91
C ALA A 326 17.61 -13.56 25.09
N TRP A 327 18.73 -14.22 24.85
CA TRP A 327 18.78 -15.63 24.50
C TRP A 327 18.12 -16.46 25.60
N PRO A 328 17.46 -17.58 25.27
CA PRO A 328 17.48 -18.76 26.11
C PRO A 328 18.48 -19.75 25.53
N CYS A 329 19.60 -19.89 26.23
CA CYS A 329 20.51 -21.01 26.11
C CYS A 329 19.73 -22.30 26.42
N SER A 330 19.63 -23.21 25.45
CA SER A 330 19.20 -24.58 25.72
C SER A 330 20.37 -25.33 26.36
N SER A 331 20.22 -25.73 27.61
CA SER A 331 21.07 -26.74 28.23
C SER A 331 20.19 -27.78 28.93
N LEU A 332 20.16 -28.96 28.31
CA LEU A 332 20.26 -30.29 28.92
C LEU A 332 20.02 -30.36 30.44
N CYS A 333 18.99 -31.10 30.84
CA CYS A 333 19.07 -32.02 32.00
C CYS A 333 17.88 -33.00 32.00
N TRP A 334 18.23 -34.27 31.78
CA TRP A 334 17.50 -35.53 32.02
C TRP A 334 16.22 -35.84 31.25
#